data_AF-A0A8D8CS36-F1
#
_entry.id   AF-A0A8D8CS36-F1
#
_cell.length_a   1.000
_cell.length_b   1.000
_cell.length_c   1.000
_cell.angle_alpha   90.00
_cell.angle_beta   90.00
_cell.angle_gamma   90.00
#
_symmetry.space_group_name_H-M   'P 1'
#
loop_
_entity.id
_entity.type
_entity.pdbx_description
1 polymer ?
#
loop_
_entity_poly.entity_id
_entity_poly.type
_entity_poly.pdbx_seq_one_letter_code
_entity_poly.pdbx_strand_id
1 'polypeptide(L)'
;MIYNYFLGILKSKGLTVIKNYPDDYKFDLVLYDMTCGGCMHGLLHKFKYPPLVSVTPFNNPPYVTEVIGGHKFYAYTPFFSLGYGSDMTFFERVHNTLLYTVDSM
;
A
#
# COMPACT_ATOMS: atom_id res chain seq x y z
N MET A 1 -10.51 8.22 -6.71
CA MET A 1 -10.48 6.79 -7.07
C MET A 1 -10.30 5.89 -5.85
N ILE A 2 -9.39 6.22 -4.92
CA ILE A 2 -9.13 5.45 -3.67
C ILE A 2 -10.35 5.31 -2.75
N TYR A 3 -11.17 6.36 -2.56
CA TYR A 3 -12.36 6.29 -1.69
C TYR A 3 -13.40 5.23 -2.14
N ASN A 4 -13.61 5.08 -3.45
CA ASN A 4 -14.53 4.08 -3.98
C ASN A 4 -14.00 2.64 -3.81
N TYR A 5 -12.68 2.46 -3.81
CA TYR A 5 -12.05 1.17 -3.55
C TYR A 5 -12.33 0.69 -2.11
N PHE A 6 -12.20 1.58 -1.13
CA PHE A 6 -12.52 1.28 0.27
C PHE A 6 -13.99 0.90 0.47
N LEU A 7 -14.90 1.69 -0.09
CA LEU A 7 -16.34 1.37 -0.03
C LEU A 7 -16.65 0.04 -0.72
N GLY A 8 -15.93 -0.30 -1.81
CA GLY A 8 -16.04 -1.56 -2.50
C GLY A 8 -15.69 -2.75 -1.60
N ILE A 9 -14.57 -2.67 -0.86
CA ILE A 9 -14.14 -3.72 0.08
C ILE A 9 -15.15 -3.90 1.20
N LEU A 10 -15.64 -2.80 1.79
CA LEU A 10 -16.63 -2.85 2.88
C LEU A 10 -17.96 -3.48 2.44
N LYS A 11 -18.31 -3.35 1.17
CA LYS A 11 -19.50 -3.95 0.56
C LYS A 11 -19.23 -5.31 -0.11
N SER A 12 -17.99 -5.81 -0.06
CA SER A 12 -17.60 -7.02 -0.77
C SER A 12 -18.16 -8.27 -0.11
N LYS A 13 -18.52 -9.26 -0.94
CA LYS A 13 -18.87 -10.61 -0.45
C LYS A 13 -17.71 -11.27 0.30
N GLY A 14 -16.47 -10.98 -0.11
CA GLY A 14 -15.26 -11.50 0.54
C GLY A 14 -15.16 -11.09 2.01
N LEU A 15 -15.46 -9.82 2.33
CA LEU A 15 -15.48 -9.37 3.72
C LEU A 15 -16.53 -10.13 4.55
N THR A 16 -17.70 -10.39 3.99
CA THR A 16 -18.74 -11.19 4.67
C THR A 16 -18.25 -12.62 4.95
N VAL A 17 -17.57 -13.25 4.00
CA VAL A 17 -16.98 -14.59 4.20
C VAL A 17 -15.99 -14.58 5.36
N ILE A 18 -15.05 -13.64 5.38
CA ILE A 18 -14.03 -13.52 6.44
C ILE A 18 -14.70 -13.25 7.81
N LYS A 19 -15.72 -12.40 7.84
CA LYS A 19 -16.49 -12.10 9.06
C LYS A 19 -17.25 -13.30 9.62
N ASN A 20 -17.58 -14.30 8.79
CA ASN A 20 -18.35 -15.47 9.21
C ASN A 20 -17.49 -16.68 9.64
N TYR A 21 -16.16 -16.60 9.59
CA TYR A 21 -15.30 -17.62 10.20
C TYR A 21 -15.57 -17.72 11.72
N PRO A 22 -15.45 -18.93 12.32
CA PRO A 22 -15.48 -19.09 13.78
C PRO A 22 -14.41 -18.22 14.47
N ASP A 23 -14.70 -17.78 15.70
CA ASP A 23 -13.78 -16.90 16.46
C ASP A 23 -12.54 -17.65 16.99
N ASP A 24 -12.59 -18.99 17.04
CA ASP A 24 -11.48 -19.88 17.41
C ASP A 24 -10.65 -20.32 16.20
N TYR A 25 -11.09 -20.01 14.98
CA TYR A 25 -10.36 -20.30 13.76
C TYR A 25 -9.07 -19.48 13.67
N LYS A 26 -7.96 -20.12 13.29
CA LYS A 26 -6.64 -19.48 13.16
C LYS A 26 -6.11 -19.65 11.75
N PHE A 27 -5.57 -18.57 11.20
CA PHE A 27 -4.77 -18.61 9.97
C PHE A 27 -3.29 -18.70 10.34
N ASP A 28 -2.51 -19.46 9.57
CA ASP A 28 -1.06 -19.51 9.73
C ASP A 28 -0.35 -18.31 9.10
N LEU A 29 -1.00 -17.67 8.12
CA LEU A 29 -0.47 -16.54 7.36
C LEU A 29 -1.61 -15.71 6.76
N VAL A 30 -1.47 -14.40 6.78
CA VAL A 30 -2.36 -13.47 6.06
C VAL A 30 -1.55 -12.73 5.01
N LEU A 31 -2.01 -12.80 3.76
CA LEU A 31 -1.51 -11.98 2.66
C LEU A 31 -2.43 -10.76 2.49
N TYR A 32 -1.84 -9.58 2.38
CA TYR A 32 -2.59 -8.34 2.36
C TYR A 32 -2.07 -7.37 1.30
N ASP A 33 -2.94 -6.86 0.43
CA ASP A 33 -2.58 -5.80 -0.50
C ASP A 33 -2.46 -4.44 0.23
N MET A 34 -1.23 -3.98 0.39
CA MET A 34 -0.90 -2.75 1.13
C MET A 34 -1.31 -1.46 0.41
N THR A 35 -1.77 -1.52 -0.83
CA THR A 35 -2.38 -0.36 -1.51
C THR A 35 -3.68 0.07 -0.83
N CYS A 36 -4.32 -0.84 -0.09
CA CYS A 36 -5.48 -0.57 0.74
C CYS A 36 -5.10 0.07 2.11
N GLY A 37 -3.85 0.45 2.34
CA GLY A 37 -3.40 1.10 3.58
C GLY A 37 -3.48 0.22 4.82
N GLY A 38 -4.27 0.62 5.83
CA GLY A 38 -4.43 -0.13 7.08
C GLY A 38 -5.87 -0.55 7.39
N CYS A 39 -6.80 -0.31 6.46
CA CYS A 39 -8.24 -0.40 6.76
C CYS A 39 -8.72 -1.81 7.11
N MET A 40 -8.02 -2.84 6.64
CA MET A 40 -8.33 -4.24 6.93
C MET A 40 -7.55 -4.83 8.10
N HIS A 41 -6.63 -4.08 8.70
CA HIS A 41 -5.85 -4.56 9.85
C HIS A 41 -6.72 -4.87 11.07
N GLY A 42 -7.91 -4.27 11.18
CA GLY A 42 -8.89 -4.63 12.22
C GLY A 42 -9.32 -6.10 12.18
N LEU A 43 -9.28 -6.76 11.01
CA LEU A 43 -9.58 -8.19 10.89
C LEU A 43 -8.52 -9.07 11.56
N LEU A 44 -7.27 -8.59 11.69
CA LEU A 44 -6.20 -9.35 12.36
C LEU A 44 -6.51 -9.59 13.83
N HIS A 45 -7.20 -8.66 14.49
CA HIS A 45 -7.63 -8.82 15.88
C HIS A 45 -8.58 -10.02 16.05
N LYS A 46 -9.48 -10.25 15.08
CA LYS A 46 -10.38 -11.41 15.09
C LYS A 46 -9.59 -12.72 15.10
N PHE A 47 -8.54 -12.81 14.28
CA PHE A 47 -7.75 -14.02 14.09
C PHE A 47 -6.52 -14.12 15.01
N LYS A 48 -6.46 -13.31 16.08
CA LYS A 48 -5.37 -13.31 17.08
C LYS A 48 -3.99 -13.01 16.49
N TYR A 49 -3.93 -12.06 15.56
CA TYR A 49 -2.69 -11.52 14.98
C TYR A 49 -1.78 -12.59 14.36
N PRO A 50 -2.26 -13.33 13.34
CA PRO A 50 -1.38 -14.21 12.58
C PRO A 50 -0.29 -13.41 11.86
N PRO A 51 0.84 -14.04 11.48
CA PRO A 51 1.84 -13.40 10.64
C PRO A 51 1.21 -12.75 9.41
N LEU A 52 1.57 -11.49 9.15
CA LEU A 52 1.07 -10.68 8.04
C LEU A 52 2.20 -10.45 7.03
N VAL A 53 1.93 -10.74 5.76
CA VAL A 53 2.80 -10.36 4.65
C VAL A 53 2.07 -9.37 3.77
N SER A 54 2.57 -8.14 3.78
CA SER A 54 2.12 -7.08 2.89
C SER A 54 2.65 -7.32 1.49
N VAL A 55 1.76 -7.31 0.51
CA VAL A 55 2.05 -7.44 -0.92
C VAL A 55 1.54 -6.21 -1.66
N THR A 56 2.10 -5.94 -2.83
CA THR A 56 1.61 -4.88 -3.70
C THR A 56 1.76 -5.31 -5.16
N PRO A 57 0.81 -4.97 -6.05
CA PRO A 57 0.99 -5.11 -7.49
C PRO A 57 1.84 -3.98 -8.08
N PHE A 58 2.16 -2.96 -7.28
CA PHE A 58 3.04 -1.86 -7.66
C PHE A 58 4.51 -2.20 -7.35
N ASN A 59 5.45 -1.46 -7.92
CA ASN A 59 6.82 -1.45 -7.35
C ASN A 59 6.73 -0.95 -5.89
N ASN A 60 7.84 -0.94 -5.15
CA ASN A 60 7.92 -0.31 -3.83
C ASN A 60 7.17 1.05 -3.85
N PRO A 61 6.06 1.26 -3.12
CA PRO A 61 5.39 2.55 -3.01
C PRO A 61 6.24 3.56 -2.22
N PRO A 62 6.15 4.88 -2.49
CA PRO A 62 6.98 5.87 -1.77
C PRO A 62 6.80 5.79 -0.26
N TYR A 63 5.56 5.71 0.24
CA TYR A 63 5.22 5.69 1.66
C TYR A 63 5.76 4.48 2.46
N VAL A 64 6.16 3.37 1.82
CA VAL A 64 6.78 2.23 2.55
C VAL A 64 8.30 2.26 2.48
N THR A 65 8.89 3.18 1.72
CA THR A 65 10.33 3.19 1.44
C THR A 65 11.13 3.37 2.72
N GLU A 66 10.68 4.24 3.62
CA GLU A 66 11.32 4.44 4.93
C GLU A 66 11.15 3.21 5.85
N VAL A 67 9.97 2.57 5.80
CA VAL A 67 9.65 1.41 6.65
C VAL A 67 10.51 0.19 6.30
N ILE A 68 10.75 -0.03 5.00
CA ILE A 68 11.55 -1.17 4.53
C ILE A 68 13.05 -0.87 4.41
N GLY A 69 13.48 0.35 4.74
CA GLY A 69 14.87 0.80 4.57
C GLY A 69 15.31 0.87 3.11
N GLY A 70 14.38 1.14 2.19
CA GLY A 70 14.65 1.23 0.76
C GLY A 70 15.32 2.54 0.37
N HIS A 71 16.06 2.54 -0.73
CA HIS A 71 16.61 3.74 -1.34
C HIS A 71 15.89 4.06 -2.65
N LYS A 72 15.29 5.25 -2.74
CA LYS A 72 14.76 5.81 -3.99
C LYS A 72 15.36 7.17 -4.24
N PHE A 73 16.08 7.30 -5.35
CA PHE A 73 16.67 8.56 -5.74
C PHE A 73 15.71 9.34 -6.63
N TYR A 74 15.25 10.47 -6.13
CA TYR A 74 14.30 11.35 -6.82
C TYR A 74 14.87 11.94 -8.11
N ALA A 75 16.19 11.87 -8.29
CA ALA A 75 16.84 12.28 -9.52
C ALA A 75 16.40 11.42 -10.72
N TYR A 76 16.21 10.11 -10.59
CA TYR A 76 15.99 9.22 -11.75
C TYR A 76 14.80 8.26 -11.60
N THR A 77 14.20 8.18 -10.41
CA THR A 77 12.96 7.43 -10.20
C THR A 77 11.79 8.41 -10.21
N PRO A 78 10.90 8.36 -11.21
CA PRO A 78 9.72 9.21 -11.24
C PRO A 78 8.71 8.79 -10.18
N PHE A 79 8.03 9.78 -9.61
CA PHE A 79 6.96 9.60 -8.65
C PHE A 79 5.82 8.84 -9.33
N PHE A 80 5.20 7.92 -8.61
CA PHE A 80 4.32 6.89 -9.20
C PHE A 80 3.10 7.44 -9.95
N SER A 81 2.68 8.67 -9.65
CA SER A 81 1.57 9.34 -10.34
C SER A 81 1.99 10.18 -11.54
N LEU A 82 3.28 10.26 -11.85
CA LEU A 82 3.82 10.99 -13.01
C LEU A 82 3.99 10.05 -14.20
N GLY A 83 3.74 10.57 -15.39
CA GLY A 83 4.00 9.87 -16.67
C GLY A 83 5.45 9.99 -17.15
N TYR A 84 6.39 10.37 -16.28
CA TYR A 84 7.79 10.57 -16.65
C TYR A 84 8.53 9.24 -16.82
N GLY A 85 9.51 9.21 -17.72
CA GLY A 85 10.45 8.09 -17.85
C GLY A 85 11.64 8.20 -16.90
N SER A 86 12.61 7.29 -17.04
CA SER A 86 13.91 7.39 -16.34
C SER A 86 14.75 8.58 -16.80
N ASP A 87 14.57 9.01 -18.06
CA ASP A 87 15.27 10.15 -18.67
C ASP A 87 14.51 11.46 -18.46
N MET A 88 14.41 11.89 -17.20
CA MET A 88 13.80 13.18 -16.84
C MET A 88 14.73 14.36 -17.18
N THR A 89 14.15 15.43 -17.71
CA THR A 89 14.76 16.76 -17.81
C THR A 89 14.99 17.38 -16.42
N PHE A 90 15.79 18.44 -16.34
CA PHE A 90 16.07 19.11 -15.07
C PHE A 90 14.79 19.56 -14.34
N PHE A 91 13.85 20.19 -15.04
CA PHE A 91 12.61 20.67 -14.43
C PHE A 91 11.68 19.53 -14.00
N GLU A 92 11.64 18.43 -14.75
CA GLU A 92 10.91 17.23 -14.34
C GLU A 92 11.50 16.63 -13.06
N ARG A 93 12.84 16.62 -12.91
CA ARG A 93 13.50 16.17 -11.66
C ARG A 93 13.18 17.08 -10.48
N VAL A 94 13.11 18.40 -10.68
CA VAL A 94 12.71 19.35 -9.64
C VAL A 94 11.26 19.10 -9.22
N HIS A 95 10.34 18.99 -10.19
CA HIS A 95 8.93 18.69 -9.92
C HIS A 95 8.76 17.35 -9.19
N ASN A 96 9.47 16.32 -9.65
CA ASN A 96 9.50 15.00 -9.03
C ASN A 96 9.97 15.06 -7.57
N THR A 97 11.07 15.76 -7.31
CA THR A 97 11.64 15.93 -5.97
C THR A 97 10.69 16.65 -5.02
N LEU A 98 9.98 17.68 -5.50
CA LEU A 98 8.98 18.38 -4.71
C LEU A 98 7.82 17.45 -4.33
N LEU A 99 7.33 16.63 -5.25
CA LEU A 99 6.27 15.66 -4.97
C LEU A 99 6.70 14.63 -3.93
N TYR A 100 7.89 14.04 -4.07
CA TYR A 100 8.42 13.12 -3.06
C TYR A 100 8.55 13.77 -1.68
N THR A 101 9.02 15.02 -1.64
CA THR A 101 9.16 15.77 -0.37
C THR A 101 7.81 16.01 0.29
N VAL A 102 6.78 16.39 -0.48
CA VAL A 102 5.43 16.62 0.05
C VAL A 102 4.74 15.33 0.48
N ASP A 103 4.95 14.22 -0.23
CA ASP A 103 4.39 12.90 0.13
C ASP A 103 5.03 12.30 1.40
N SER A 104 6.28 12.68 1.69
CA SER A 104 7.04 12.20 2.86
C SER A 104 6.86 13.07 4.11
N MET A 105 6.15 14.20 4.01
CA MET A 105 5.78 15.07 5.14
C MET A 105 4.50 14.59 5.81
#